data_AF-A0A962ME72-F1
#
_entry.id   AF-A0A962ME72-F1
#
_cell.length_a   1.000
_cell.length_b   1.000
_cell.length_c   1.000
_cell.angle_alpha   90.00
_cell.angle_beta   90.00
_cell.angle_gamma   90.00
#
_symmetry.space_group_name_H-M   'P 1'
#
loop_
_entity.id
_entity.type
_entity.pdbx_description
1 polymer ?
#
loop_
_entity_poly.entity_id
_entity_poly.type
_entity_poly.pdbx_seq_one_letter_code
_entity_poly.pdbx_strand_id
1 'polypeptide(L)'
;TRDGDLRRAFFMSYKDENCEYIKLNGLRRVIANGREVVSAMFVIPYPPGFPVLVPGQVISEEIMAFMQALDTREIHGYRPELGFRVFTEKALLATAGTTGTTAVTATPEPPAPAEAPANEPAE
;
A
#
# COMPACT_ATOMS: atom_id res chain seq x y z
N THR A 1 0.94 -14.84 6.16
CA THR A 1 1.29 -15.58 4.93
C THR A 1 2.01 -14.63 3.98
N ARG A 2 2.67 -15.14 2.93
CA ARG A 2 3.31 -14.33 1.87
C ARG A 2 2.32 -13.37 1.17
N ASP A 3 1.01 -13.61 1.33
CA ASP A 3 -0.07 -12.83 0.75
C ASP A 3 -0.47 -11.56 1.54
N GLY A 4 0.29 -11.20 2.58
CA GLY A 4 0.05 -10.00 3.37
C GLY A 4 -1.21 -10.12 4.25
N ASP A 5 -1.08 -9.83 5.54
CA ASP A 5 -2.26 -9.61 6.37
C ASP A 5 -2.86 -8.26 5.97
N LEU A 6 -3.76 -8.28 4.98
CA LEU A 6 -4.37 -7.08 4.38
C LEU A 6 -4.98 -6.17 5.43
N ARG A 7 -5.68 -6.76 6.42
CA ARG A 7 -6.32 -6.00 7.49
C ARG A 7 -5.27 -5.32 8.35
N ARG A 8 -4.24 -6.05 8.78
CA ARG A 8 -3.16 -5.49 9.58
C ARG A 8 -2.39 -4.42 8.81
N ALA A 9 -2.02 -4.67 7.56
CA ALA A 9 -1.31 -3.73 6.71
C ALA A 9 -2.15 -2.46 6.51
N PHE A 10 -3.45 -2.61 6.25
CA PHE A 10 -4.37 -1.48 6.16
C PHE A 10 -4.32 -0.62 7.43
N PHE A 11 -4.45 -1.20 8.63
CA PHE A 11 -4.36 -0.42 9.87
C PHE A 11 -2.96 0.13 10.17
N MET A 12 -1.90 -0.61 9.83
CA MET A 12 -0.52 -0.15 10.01
C MET A 12 -0.21 1.09 9.17
N SER A 13 -0.79 1.20 7.98
CA SER A 13 -0.58 2.31 7.05
C SER A 13 -1.11 3.65 7.56
N TYR A 14 -1.96 3.65 8.59
CA TYR A 14 -2.43 4.89 9.22
C TYR A 14 -1.35 5.59 10.05
N LYS A 15 -0.33 4.87 10.49
CA LYS A 15 0.79 5.46 11.24
C LYS A 15 1.87 5.91 10.27
N ASP A 16 2.07 7.22 10.14
CA ASP A 16 3.08 7.77 9.23
C ASP A 16 4.50 7.30 9.57
N GLU A 17 4.81 7.07 10.84
CA GLU A 17 6.09 6.49 11.30
C GLU A 17 6.39 5.08 10.73
N ASN A 18 5.36 4.35 10.32
CA ASN A 18 5.50 3.05 9.69
C ASN A 18 5.77 3.16 8.19
N CYS A 19 5.60 4.33 7.60
CA CYS A 19 5.60 4.54 6.17
C CYS A 19 6.74 5.45 5.73
N GLU A 20 7.20 5.25 4.50
CA GLU A 20 8.10 6.15 3.82
C GLU A 20 7.69 6.27 2.35
N TYR A 21 8.34 7.19 1.63
CA TYR A 21 8.09 7.39 0.21
C TYR A 21 9.32 7.02 -0.61
N ILE A 22 9.12 6.24 -1.67
CA ILE A 22 10.18 5.86 -2.59
C ILE A 22 9.79 6.26 -4.01
N LYS A 23 10.59 7.14 -4.64
CA LYS A 23 10.41 7.53 -6.05
C LYS A 23 10.62 6.35 -6.97
N LEU A 24 9.94 6.35 -8.12
CA LEU A 24 10.01 5.30 -9.13
C LEU A 24 11.45 4.89 -9.51
N ASN A 25 12.32 5.88 -9.74
CA ASN A 25 13.73 5.63 -10.08
C ASN A 25 14.53 4.98 -8.92
N GLY A 26 14.21 5.34 -7.68
CA GLY A 26 14.82 4.75 -6.49
C GLY A 26 14.28 3.35 -6.20
N LEU A 27 13.00 3.12 -6.48
CA LEU A 27 12.29 1.88 -6.18
C LEU A 27 12.93 0.67 -6.87
N ARG A 28 13.20 0.77 -8.18
CA ARG A 28 13.91 -0.30 -8.91
C ARG A 28 15.29 -0.60 -8.35
N ARG A 29 16.05 0.43 -7.98
CA ARG A 29 17.38 0.25 -7.38
C ARG A 29 17.28 -0.48 -6.05
N VAL A 30 16.30 -0.12 -5.24
CA VAL A 30 16.05 -0.74 -3.94
C VAL A 30 15.67 -2.22 -4.11
N ILE A 31 14.76 -2.53 -5.04
CA ILE A 31 14.36 -3.91 -5.35
C ILE A 31 15.55 -4.72 -5.90
N ALA A 32 16.31 -4.16 -6.84
CA ALA A 32 17.51 -4.81 -7.40
C ALA A 32 18.61 -5.08 -6.36
N ASN A 33 18.68 -4.28 -5.29
CA ASN A 33 19.58 -4.50 -4.16
C ASN A 33 19.05 -5.56 -3.16
N GLY A 34 17.92 -6.22 -3.46
CA GLY A 34 17.36 -7.29 -2.66
C GLY A 34 16.46 -6.84 -1.51
N ARG A 35 16.13 -5.55 -1.41
CA ARG A 35 15.17 -5.09 -0.41
C ARG A 35 13.74 -5.42 -0.86
N GLU A 36 13.02 -6.12 0.01
CA GLU A 36 11.58 -6.29 -0.13
C GLU A 36 10.87 -4.96 0.15
N VAL A 37 10.10 -4.48 -0.82
CA VAL A 37 9.33 -3.24 -0.69
C VAL A 37 7.86 -3.59 -0.65
N VAL A 38 7.16 -3.20 0.41
CA VAL A 38 5.75 -3.54 0.62
C VAL A 38 4.90 -2.27 0.52
N SER A 39 3.87 -2.30 -0.33
CA SER A 39 2.98 -1.16 -0.50
C SER A 39 2.23 -0.87 0.80
N ALA A 40 2.17 0.40 1.19
CA ALA A 40 1.36 0.87 2.33
C ALA A 40 0.02 1.44 1.87
N MET A 41 -0.25 1.52 0.57
CA MET A 41 -1.49 2.05 0.00
C MET A 41 -1.99 1.19 -1.16
N PHE A 42 -3.23 1.43 -1.57
CA PHE A 42 -3.70 0.97 -2.87
C PHE A 42 -2.94 1.70 -3.97
N VAL A 43 -2.50 0.96 -4.99
CA VAL A 43 -1.95 1.53 -6.23
C VAL A 43 -2.93 1.23 -7.35
N ILE A 44 -3.56 2.27 -7.88
CA ILE A 44 -4.65 2.15 -8.86
C ILE A 44 -4.33 3.06 -10.05
N PRO A 45 -3.77 2.49 -11.14
CA PRO A 45 -3.50 3.24 -12.35
C PRO A 45 -4.77 3.52 -13.16
N TYR A 46 -4.91 4.73 -13.71
CA TYR A 46 -6.04 5.15 -14.53
C TYR A 46 -5.61 5.71 -15.89
N PRO A 47 -6.31 5.33 -16.97
CA PRO A 47 -7.12 4.09 -17.13
C PRO A 47 -6.24 2.84 -16.96
N PRO A 48 -6.77 1.65 -16.60
CA PRO A 48 -8.18 1.22 -16.56
C PRO A 48 -8.90 1.38 -15.21
N GLY A 49 -8.20 1.68 -14.11
CA GLY A 49 -8.82 2.00 -12.82
C GLY A 49 -9.08 0.85 -11.86
N PHE A 50 -8.45 -0.32 -12.06
CA PHE A 50 -8.47 -1.40 -11.07
C PHE A 50 -7.21 -1.41 -10.19
N PRO A 51 -7.30 -1.88 -8.93
CA PRO A 51 -6.13 -1.97 -8.06
C PRO A 51 -5.10 -2.98 -8.58
N VAL A 52 -3.86 -2.54 -8.70
CA VAL A 52 -2.70 -3.40 -9.04
C VAL A 52 -1.97 -3.85 -7.78
N LEU A 53 -1.93 -2.98 -6.77
CA LEU A 53 -1.40 -3.30 -5.44
C LEU A 53 -2.42 -2.91 -4.37
N VAL A 54 -2.45 -3.69 -3.31
CA VAL A 54 -3.14 -3.38 -2.06
C VAL A 54 -2.14 -3.27 -0.90
N PRO A 55 -2.47 -2.61 0.22
CA PRO A 55 -1.60 -2.53 1.38
C PRO A 55 -1.15 -3.93 1.86
N GLY A 56 0.15 -4.10 2.07
CA GLY A 56 0.73 -5.37 2.52
C GLY A 56 1.25 -6.26 1.40
N GLN A 57 1.01 -5.91 0.12
CA GLN A 57 1.61 -6.63 -1.01
C GLN A 57 3.01 -6.11 -1.34
N VAL A 58 3.87 -7.04 -1.74
CA VAL A 58 5.24 -6.76 -2.20
C VAL A 58 5.18 -6.13 -3.60
N ILE A 59 5.94 -5.06 -3.80
CA ILE A 59 6.17 -4.44 -5.09
C ILE A 59 7.30 -5.20 -5.79
N SER A 60 6.98 -5.91 -6.87
CA SER A 60 7.94 -6.68 -7.66
C SER A 60 8.25 -5.99 -8.99
N GLU A 61 9.37 -6.36 -9.63
CA GLU A 61 9.70 -5.84 -10.96
C GLU A 61 8.67 -6.20 -12.03
N GLU A 62 7.99 -7.35 -11.88
CA GLU A 62 6.89 -7.74 -12.77
C GLU A 62 5.69 -6.79 -12.63
N ILE A 63 5.33 -6.40 -11.40
CA ILE A 63 4.28 -5.41 -11.14
C ILE A 63 4.67 -4.04 -11.70
N MET A 64 5.94 -3.65 -11.55
CA MET A 64 6.46 -2.41 -12.14
C MET A 64 6.40 -2.43 -13.66
N ALA A 65 6.79 -3.55 -14.28
CA ALA A 65 6.71 -3.74 -15.74
C ALA A 65 5.26 -3.69 -16.22
N PHE A 66 4.35 -4.35 -15.51
CA PHE A 66 2.92 -4.32 -15.78
C PHE A 66 2.37 -2.89 -15.74
N MET A 67 2.63 -2.13 -14.68
CA MET A 67 2.16 -0.74 -14.57
C MET A 67 2.67 0.17 -15.69
N GLN A 68 3.90 -0.04 -16.19
CA GLN A 68 4.44 0.71 -17.33
C GLN A 68 3.84 0.32 -18.68
N ALA A 69 3.39 -0.92 -18.82
CA ALA A 69 2.75 -1.40 -20.03
C ALA A 69 1.30 -0.89 -20.16
N LEU A 70 0.71 -0.37 -19.08
CA LEU A 70 -0.59 0.28 -19.11
C LEU A 70 -0.47 1.70 -19.65
N ASP A 71 -1.43 2.11 -20.48
CA ASP A 71 -1.57 3.51 -20.95
C ASP A 71 -2.20 4.39 -19.85
N THR A 72 -1.44 4.57 -18.77
CA THR A 72 -1.92 5.27 -17.56
C THR A 72 -1.55 6.74 -17.59
N ARG A 73 -2.54 7.60 -17.35
CA ARG A 73 -2.37 9.05 -17.27
C ARG A 73 -2.09 9.51 -15.85
N GLU A 74 -2.61 8.77 -14.87
CA GLU A 74 -2.45 9.03 -13.45
C GLU A 74 -2.40 7.73 -12.65
N ILE A 75 -1.84 7.80 -11.44
CA ILE A 75 -1.73 6.66 -10.54
C ILE A 75 -2.17 7.10 -9.15
N HIS A 76 -3.32 6.61 -8.69
CA HIS A 76 -3.68 6.75 -7.28
C HIS A 76 -2.71 5.92 -6.43
N GLY A 77 -2.26 6.48 -5.31
CA GLY A 77 -1.24 5.87 -4.46
C GLY A 77 0.20 6.24 -4.83
N TYR A 78 0.40 7.05 -5.88
CA TYR A 78 1.69 7.63 -6.24
C TYR A 78 1.64 9.16 -6.17
N ARG A 79 2.66 9.77 -5.56
CA ARG A 79 2.84 11.24 -5.53
C ARG A 79 4.05 11.61 -6.37
N PRO A 80 3.95 12.44 -7.42
CA PRO A 80 5.09 12.79 -8.28
C PRO A 80 6.31 13.35 -7.52
N GLU A 81 6.06 14.11 -6.46
CA GLU A 81 7.10 14.80 -5.68
C GLU A 81 7.80 13.85 -4.69
N LEU A 82 7.09 12.82 -4.21
CA LEU A 82 7.53 11.94 -3.11
C LEU A 82 7.78 10.48 -3.57
N GLY A 83 6.85 9.91 -4.34
CA GLY A 83 6.89 8.54 -4.83
C GLY A 83 5.73 7.67 -4.33
N PHE A 84 5.96 6.35 -4.31
CA PHE A 84 5.05 5.38 -3.73
C PHE A 84 5.17 5.37 -2.21
N ARG A 85 4.03 5.30 -1.52
CA ARG A 85 4.00 5.13 -0.05
C ARG A 85 4.16 3.65 0.29
N VAL A 86 5.23 3.31 1.01
CA VAL A 86 5.63 1.94 1.32
C VAL A 86 5.91 1.80 2.81
N PHE A 87 5.89 0.58 3.35
CA PHE A 87 6.30 0.35 4.72
C PHE A 87 7.81 0.47 4.89
N THR A 88 8.23 1.03 6.02
CA THR A 88 9.63 1.03 6.44
C THR A 88 10.06 -0.39 6.81
N GLU A 89 11.33 -0.72 6.61
CA GLU A 89 11.89 -2.02 7.02
C GLU A 89 11.67 -2.27 8.52
N LYS A 90 11.81 -1.23 9.35
CA LYS A 90 11.54 -1.29 10.79
C LYS A 90 10.10 -1.73 11.09
N ALA A 91 9.11 -1.17 10.39
CA ALA A 91 7.71 -1.54 10.58
C ALA A 91 7.44 -2.99 10.15
N LEU A 92 8.05 -3.44 9.05
CA LEU A 92 7.92 -4.82 8.58
C LEU A 92 8.55 -5.81 9.57
N LEU A 93 9.75 -5.54 10.07
CA LEU A 93 10.43 -6.39 11.06
C LEU A 93 9.65 -6.52 12.38
N ALA A 94 9.03 -5.44 12.85
CA ALA A 94 8.20 -5.45 14.06
C ALA A 94 6.97 -6.36 13.95
N THR A 95 6.59 -6.76 12.72
CA THR A 95 5.36 -7.51 12.47
C THR A 95 5.57 -9.00 12.19
N ALA A 96 6.77 -9.38 11.75
CA ALA A 96 7.14 -10.75 11.45
C ALA A 96 7.04 -11.71 12.67
N GLY A 97 7.00 -11.18 13.89
CA GLY A 97 6.88 -11.94 15.14
C GLY A 97 5.47 -12.41 15.52
N THR A 98 4.43 -12.26 14.69
CA THR A 98 3.05 -12.63 15.03
C THR A 98 2.35 -13.33 13.86
N THR A 99 2.45 -14.66 13.78
CA THR A 99 1.78 -15.47 12.74
C THR A 99 0.70 -16.34 13.37
N GLY A 100 -0.57 -16.06 13.08
CA GLY A 100 -1.73 -16.88 13.47
C GLY A 100 -2.53 -17.29 12.25
N THR A 101 -2.69 -18.60 12.08
CA THR A 101 -3.38 -19.32 11.00
C THR A 101 -4.91 -19.25 11.15
N THR A 102 -5.66 -18.75 10.15
CA THR A 102 -7.05 -19.18 9.94
C THR A 102 -7.48 -19.07 8.47
N ALA A 103 -8.06 -20.16 7.97
CA ALA A 103 -8.57 -20.35 6.62
C ALA A 103 -9.74 -19.42 6.26
N VAL A 104 -9.84 -19.09 4.98
CA VAL A 104 -10.91 -18.29 4.38
C VAL A 104 -12.23 -19.06 4.39
N THR A 105 -13.20 -18.55 5.15
CA THR A 105 -14.63 -18.72 4.85
C THR A 105 -15.30 -17.35 4.95
N ALA A 106 -15.82 -16.93 3.80
CA ALA A 106 -16.83 -15.91 3.49
C ALA A 106 -17.17 -14.81 4.54
N THR A 107 -16.95 -13.57 4.08
CA THR A 107 -17.63 -12.29 4.36
C THR A 107 -17.77 -11.79 5.79
N PRO A 108 -17.09 -10.69 6.14
CA PRO A 108 -17.61 -9.71 7.08
C PRO A 108 -18.09 -8.44 6.37
N GLU A 109 -19.27 -7.97 6.80
CA GLU A 109 -19.92 -6.72 6.46
C GLU A 109 -19.01 -5.50 6.72
N PRO A 110 -19.02 -4.45 5.88
CA PRO A 110 -18.22 -3.25 6.11
C PRO A 110 -18.70 -2.51 7.37
N PRO A 111 -17.79 -2.00 8.22
CA PRO A 111 -18.17 -1.14 9.33
C PRO A 111 -18.71 0.20 8.79
N ALA A 112 -19.74 0.73 9.46
CA ALA A 112 -20.38 2.00 9.15
C ALA A 112 -19.35 3.15 9.04
N PRO A 113 -19.57 4.12 8.13
CA PRO A 113 -18.66 5.26 7.98
C PRO A 113 -18.63 6.07 9.28
N ALA A 114 -17.42 6.33 9.78
CA ALA A 114 -17.19 7.29 10.85
C ALA A 114 -17.58 8.69 10.36
N GLU A 115 -18.44 9.36 11.12
CA GLU A 115 -18.87 10.74 10.87
C GLU A 115 -17.66 11.68 10.80
N ALA A 116 -17.58 12.46 9.72
CA ALA A 116 -16.62 13.55 9.61
C ALA A 116 -16.97 14.65 10.63
N PRO A 117 -15.98 15.28 11.30
CA PRO A 117 -16.27 16.38 12.21
C PRO A 117 -16.89 17.55 11.44
N ALA A 118 -18.04 18.01 11.95
CA ALA A 118 -18.77 19.16 11.44
C ALA A 118 -17.90 20.41 11.49
N ASN A 119 -17.80 21.11 10.36
CA ASN A 119 -17.16 22.41 10.28
C ASN A 119 -18.14 23.46 10.84
N GLU A 120 -17.83 24.05 11.99
CA GLU A 120 -18.56 25.20 12.52
C GLU A 120 -18.40 26.39 11.55
N PRO A 121 -19.47 27.10 11.16
CA PRO A 121 -19.32 28.33 10.41
C PRO A 121 -18.77 29.44 11.32
N ALA A 122 -17.72 30.11 10.85
CA ALA A 122 -17.26 31.37 11.38
C ALA A 122 -18.24 32.49 10.99
N GLU A 123 -18.74 33.17 12.02
CA GLU A 123 -19.40 34.50 12.10
C GLU A 123 -20.61 34.82 11.21
#